data_AF-A0A837R8K2-F1
#
_entry.id   AF-A0A837R8K2-F1
#
_cell.length_a   1.000
_cell.length_b   1.000
_cell.length_c   1.000
_cell.angle_alpha   90.00
_cell.angle_beta   90.00
_cell.angle_gamma   90.00
#
_symmetry.space_group_name_H-M   'P 1'
#
loop_
_entity.id
_entity.type
_entity.pdbx_description
1 polymer ?
#
loop_
_entity_poly.entity_id
_entity_poly.type
_entity_poly.pdbx_seq_one_letter_code
_entity_poly.pdbx_strand_id
1 'polypeptide(L)' 'MDREALPYWMKKQEAQIYMNVSDKTLDKFIVDGLRVSVVDGVQRISKKSADKYYEDHEL' A
#
# COMPACT_ATOMS: atom_id res chain seq x y z
N MET A 1 6.23 -7.64 -13.93
CA MET A 1 6.65 -7.33 -12.55
C MET A 1 5.86 -8.25 -11.65
N ASP A 2 6.50 -9.32 -11.20
CA ASP A 2 5.92 -10.39 -10.40
C ASP A 2 5.74 -9.91 -8.95
N ARG A 3 4.54 -10.10 -8.39
CA ARG A 3 4.10 -9.57 -7.08
C ARG A 3 5.00 -10.03 -5.91
N GLU A 4 5.70 -11.15 -6.11
CA GLU A 4 6.58 -11.81 -5.14
C GLU A 4 7.95 -11.13 -5.01
N ALA A 5 8.40 -10.34 -5.99
CA ALA A 5 9.70 -9.65 -5.95
C ALA A 5 9.65 -8.30 -5.19
N LEU A 6 8.47 -7.84 -4.78
CA LEU A 6 8.32 -6.53 -4.14
C LEU A 6 8.85 -6.55 -2.69
N PRO A 7 9.63 -5.53 -2.28
CA PRO A 7 10.14 -5.43 -0.92
C PRO A 7 9.00 -5.35 0.10
N TYR A 8 9.24 -5.84 1.33
CA TYR A 8 8.23 -5.77 2.41
C TYR A 8 7.73 -4.34 2.66
N TRP A 9 8.64 -3.38 2.49
CA TRP A 9 8.36 -1.95 2.50
C TRP A 9 8.31 -1.42 1.07
N MET A 10 7.09 -1.23 0.57
CA MET A 10 6.80 -0.77 -0.78
C MET A 10 6.75 0.76 -0.83
N LYS A 11 7.23 1.35 -1.93
CA LYS A 11 6.95 2.76 -2.25
C LYS A 11 5.51 2.88 -2.77
N LYS A 12 5.00 4.10 -2.91
CA LYS A 12 3.64 4.35 -3.47
C LYS A 12 3.42 3.57 -4.78
N GLN A 13 4.35 3.65 -5.73
CA GLN A 13 4.24 2.95 -7.02
C GLN A 13 4.22 1.42 -6.90
N GLU A 14 5.04 0.85 -6.02
CA GLU A 14 5.10 -0.60 -5.79
C GLU A 14 3.81 -1.08 -5.13
N ALA A 15 3.26 -0.29 -4.19
CA ALA A 15 1.99 -0.59 -3.54
C ALA A 15 0.81 -0.53 -4.50
N GLN A 16 0.82 0.38 -5.49
CA GLN A 16 -0.17 0.41 -6.57
C GLN A 16 -0.20 -0.91 -7.35
N ILE A 17 0.99 -1.45 -7.66
CA ILE A 17 1.13 -2.72 -8.38
C ILE A 17 0.69 -3.89 -7.50
N TYR A 18 1.11 -3.90 -6.22
CA TYR A 18 0.76 -4.95 -5.26
C TYR A 18 -0.75 -5.04 -5.03
N MET A 19 -1.37 -3.90 -4.71
CA MET A 19 -2.80 -3.79 -4.42
C MET A 19 -3.65 -3.77 -5.69
N ASN A 20 -3.03 -3.70 -6.87
CA ASN A 20 -3.69 -3.59 -8.16
C ASN A 20 -4.68 -2.41 -8.23
N VAL A 21 -4.25 -1.24 -7.79
CA VAL A 21 -5.08 -0.02 -7.75
C VAL A 21 -4.39 1.18 -8.41
N SER A 22 -5.20 2.09 -8.95
CA SER A 22 -4.74 3.37 -9.47
C SER A 22 -4.20 4.28 -8.38
N ASP A 23 -3.35 5.26 -8.73
CA ASP A 23 -2.73 6.18 -7.76
C ASP A 23 -3.79 6.91 -6.92
N LYS A 24 -4.84 7.42 -7.57
CA LYS A 24 -5.97 8.08 -6.91
C LYS A 24 -6.69 7.18 -5.92
N THR A 25 -6.80 5.88 -6.22
CA THR A 25 -7.44 4.91 -5.34
C THR A 25 -6.54 4.60 -4.15
N LEU A 26 -5.23 4.44 -4.39
CA LEU A 26 -4.27 4.27 -3.30
C LEU A 26 -4.24 5.50 -2.38
N ASP A 27 -4.29 6.70 -2.94
CA ASP A 27 -4.35 7.94 -2.16
C ASP A 27 -5.60 8.00 -1.28
N LYS A 28 -6.75 7.61 -1.83
CA LYS A 28 -7.99 7.44 -1.06
C LYS A 28 -7.81 6.43 0.07
N PHE A 29 -7.19 5.27 -0.17
CA PHE A 29 -6.95 4.28 0.87
C PHE A 29 -6.06 4.85 1.99
N ILE A 30 -5.03 5.62 1.65
CA ILE A 30 -4.15 6.30 2.63
C ILE A 30 -4.94 7.29 3.49
N VAL A 31 -5.83 8.06 2.89
CA VAL A 31 -6.69 9.02 3.60
C VAL A 31 -7.76 8.31 4.44
N ASP A 32 -8.27 7.18 3.95
CA ASP A 32 -9.32 6.39 4.57
C ASP A 32 -8.83 5.65 5.82
N GLY A 33 -7.60 5.12 5.81
CA GLY A 33 -7.01 4.47 6.98
C GLY A 33 -5.81 3.56 6.72
N LEU A 34 -5.39 3.41 5.46
CA LEU A 34 -4.24 2.59 5.09
C LEU A 34 -2.97 3.10 5.79
N ARG A 35 -2.37 2.22 6.57
CA ARG A 35 -1.26 2.58 7.46
C ARG A 35 0.04 2.74 6.69
N VAL A 36 0.42 3.99 6.45
CA VAL A 36 1.68 4.37 5.80
C VAL A 36 2.75 4.78 6.81
N SER A 37 4.00 4.42 6.53
CA SER A 37 5.17 4.87 7.28
C SER A 37 5.86 5.96 6.48
N VAL A 38 5.97 7.15 7.07
CA VAL A 38 6.71 8.27 6.48
C VAL A 38 8.07 8.33 7.16
N VAL A 39 9.14 8.05 6.41
CA VAL A 39 10.52 8.13 6.90
C VAL A 39 11.26 9.10 6.00
N ASP A 40 11.78 10.19 6.57
CA ASP A 40 12.53 11.23 5.84
C ASP A 40 11.75 11.84 4.66
N GLY A 41 10.44 12.07 4.84
CA GLY A 41 9.55 12.57 3.78
C GLY A 41 9.16 11.55 2.71
N VAL A 42 9.70 10.32 2.77
CA VAL A 42 9.35 9.23 1.86
C VAL A 42 8.24 8.38 2.47
N GLN A 43 7.10 8.32 1.77
CA GLN A 43 6.00 7.44 2.15
C GLN A 43 6.29 6.00 1.72
N ARG A 44 6.24 5.07 2.67
CA ARG A 44 6.35 3.63 2.46
C ARG A 44 5.13 2.91 3.01
N ILE A 45 4.62 1.95 2.25
CA ILE A 45 3.49 1.09 2.61
C ILE A 45 4.04 -0.31 2.85
N SER A 46 3.74 -0.90 3.99
CA SER A 46 4.15 -2.29 4.25
C SER A 46 3.15 -3.25 3.59
N LYS A 47 3.63 -4.41 3.11
CA LYS A 47 2.74 -5.47 2.59
C LYS A 47 1.66 -5.83 3.61
N LYS A 48 2.04 -5.92 4.89
CA LYS A 48 1.12 -6.19 6.00
C LYS A 48 0.05 -5.10 6.18
N SER A 49 0.40 -3.83 5.99
CA SER A 49 -0.58 -2.73 6.06
C SER A 49 -1.63 -2.86 4.95
N ALA A 50 -1.18 -3.18 3.73
CA ALA A 50 -2.06 -3.37 2.58
C ALA A 50 -2.99 -4.56 2.77
N ASP A 51 -2.46 -5.71 3.20
CA ASP A 51 -3.22 -6.92 3.51
C ASP A 51 -4.29 -6.64 4.57
N LYS A 52 -3.86 -6.05 5.69
CA LYS A 52 -4.75 -5.73 6.81
C LYS A 52 -5.85 -4.74 6.43
N TYR A 53 -5.58 -3.82 5.51
CA TYR A 53 -6.60 -2.90 4.99
C TYR A 53 -7.66 -3.64 4.19
N TYR A 54 -7.25 -4.61 3.37
CA TYR A 54 -8.21 -5.47 2.66
C TYR A 54 -8.99 -6.38 3.60
N GLU A 55 -8.34 -6.99 4.59
CA GLU A 55 -9.01 -7.82 5.61
C GLU A 55 -10.06 -7.02 6.40
N ASP A 56 -9.80 -5.75 6.69
CA ASP A 56 -10.75 -4.88 7.42
C ASP A 56 -11.94 -4.44 6.57
N HIS A 57 -11.76 -4.37 5.24
CA HIS A 57 -12.78 -4.02 4.25
C HIS A 57 -13.44 -5.22 3.57
N GLU A 58 -13.07 -6.45 3.95
CA GLU A 58 -13.69 -7.68 3.50
C GLU A 58 -15.01 -7.90 4.27
N LEU A 59 -16.12 -8.04 3.54
CA LEU A 59 -17.48 -8.20 4.07
C LEU A 59 -17.88 -9.68 4.18
#